data_AF-A0A916S2Q9-F1
#
_entry.id   AF-A0A916S2Q9-F1
#
_cell.length_a   1.000
_cell.length_b   1.000
_cell.length_c   1.000
_cell.angle_alpha   90.00
_cell.angle_beta   90.00
_cell.angle_gamma   90.00
#
_symmetry.space_group_name_H-M   'P 1'
#
loop_
_entity.id
_entity.type
_entity.pdbx_description
1 polymer ?
#
loop_
_entity_poly.entity_id
_entity_poly.type
_entity_poly.pdbx_seq_one_letter_code
_entity_poly.pdbx_strand_id
1 'polypeptide(L)'
;MLLLVICVSLITIFIQTILKRKLKIEVGPVPLRAYSNLDRLIQRIFIIGFVIILAVIYFVLTPADIYILFGFAVLFLSYRTFMEYKYDREEREYLLSFVSTLGLFILFVSSVFYGIQYMEPYKEAEQQIKSFTPESIQQIEIVNYAWDENVRDVLKAMNYKGEATIDDSKLITEILAAFSETELQTRDVSKVNLNNYYRLYFNGDQSIEITVYDKFLTLNTGELTWLNVKGENKVYDLLNDNNIEWHDPEI
;
A
#
# COMPACT_ATOMS: atom_id res chain seq x y z
N MET A 1 -6.38 -6.90 -9.31
CA MET A 1 -7.50 -7.01 -8.34
C MET A 1 -8.88 -6.83 -8.97
N LEU A 2 -9.16 -5.73 -9.70
CA LEU A 2 -10.50 -5.44 -10.25
C LEU A 2 -11.10 -6.57 -11.11
N LEU A 3 -10.33 -7.12 -12.05
CA LEU A 3 -10.79 -8.23 -12.90
C LEU A 3 -11.20 -9.46 -12.08
N LEU A 4 -10.46 -9.77 -11.02
CA LEU A 4 -10.79 -10.87 -10.11
C LEU A 4 -12.11 -10.62 -9.39
N VAL A 5 -12.33 -9.40 -8.89
CA VAL A 5 -13.60 -8.99 -8.25
C VAL A 5 -14.78 -9.19 -9.21
N ILE A 6 -14.63 -8.76 -10.46
CA ILE A 6 -15.67 -8.92 -11.49
C ILE A 6 -15.92 -10.40 -11.76
N CYS A 7 -14.87 -11.20 -12.00
CA CYS A 7 -15.01 -12.62 -12.29
C CYS A 7 -15.68 -13.39 -11.16
N VAL A 8 -15.23 -13.20 -9.91
CA VAL A 8 -15.82 -13.88 -8.75
C VAL A 8 -17.28 -13.47 -8.57
N SER A 9 -17.59 -12.18 -8.72
CA SER A 9 -18.97 -11.67 -8.60
C SER A 9 -19.90 -12.30 -9.66
N LEU A 10 -19.44 -12.40 -10.91
CA LEU A 10 -20.20 -13.03 -11.99
C LEU A 10 -20.46 -14.52 -11.71
N ILE A 11 -19.44 -15.25 -11.25
CA ILE A 11 -19.56 -16.67 -10.89
C ILE A 11 -20.56 -16.85 -9.74
N THR A 12 -20.47 -16.02 -8.68
CA THR A 12 -21.40 -16.03 -7.55
C THR A 12 -22.84 -15.80 -8.00
N ILE A 13 -23.09 -14.76 -8.82
CA ILE A 13 -24.42 -14.45 -9.37
C ILE A 13 -24.96 -15.61 -10.22
N PHE A 14 -24.09 -16.21 -11.04
CA PHE A 14 -24.46 -17.35 -11.89
C PHE A 14 -24.88 -18.57 -11.06
N ILE A 15 -24.07 -18.96 -10.05
CA ILE A 15 -24.39 -20.08 -9.15
C ILE A 15 -25.69 -19.81 -8.40
N GLN A 16 -25.88 -18.60 -7.87
CA GLN A 16 -27.13 -18.23 -7.19
C GLN A 16 -28.34 -18.32 -8.11
N THR A 17 -28.22 -17.90 -9.37
CA THR A 17 -29.29 -18.01 -10.36
C THR A 17 -29.66 -19.46 -10.61
N ILE A 18 -28.66 -20.35 -10.71
CA ILE A 18 -28.88 -21.80 -10.85
C ILE A 18 -29.59 -22.35 -9.60
N LEU A 19 -29.12 -22.01 -8.40
CA LEU A 19 -29.71 -22.48 -7.15
C LEU A 19 -31.16 -22.03 -6.99
N LYS A 20 -31.46 -20.75 -7.25
CA LYS A 20 -32.82 -20.20 -7.22
C LYS A 20 -33.76 -20.99 -8.12
N ARG A 21 -33.36 -21.24 -9.37
CA ARG A 21 -34.16 -22.00 -10.34
C ARG A 21 -34.33 -23.46 -9.95
N LYS A 22 -33.24 -24.13 -9.55
CA LYS A 22 -33.25 -25.58 -9.26
C LYS A 22 -33.98 -25.92 -7.96
N LEU A 23 -33.85 -25.07 -6.95
CA LEU A 23 -34.40 -25.32 -5.61
C LEU A 23 -35.70 -24.58 -5.33
N LYS A 24 -36.19 -23.78 -6.29
CA LYS A 24 -37.40 -22.94 -6.15
C LYS A 24 -37.37 -22.07 -4.88
N ILE A 25 -36.23 -21.43 -4.64
CA ILE A 25 -36.04 -20.57 -3.47
C ILE A 25 -36.81 -19.27 -3.71
N GLU A 26 -37.82 -19.02 -2.89
CA GLU A 26 -38.48 -17.73 -2.81
C GLU A 26 -37.58 -16.79 -2.00
N VAL A 27 -37.36 -15.58 -2.51
CA VAL A 27 -36.54 -14.58 -1.82
C VAL A 27 -37.47 -13.59 -1.16
N GLY A 28 -37.36 -13.47 0.17
CA GLY A 28 -38.13 -12.54 0.96
C GLY A 28 -37.90 -11.08 0.55
N PRO A 29 -38.89 -10.20 0.78
CA PRO A 29 -38.84 -8.80 0.34
C PRO A 29 -37.87 -7.92 1.13
N VAL A 30 -37.39 -8.39 2.30
CA VAL A 30 -36.57 -7.59 3.22
C VAL A 30 -35.13 -8.12 3.21
N PRO A 31 -34.14 -7.33 2.73
CA PRO A 31 -32.76 -7.78 2.62
C PRO A 31 -32.07 -7.94 3.97
N LEU A 32 -32.60 -7.40 5.08
CA LEU A 32 -32.09 -7.58 6.44
C LEU A 32 -33.25 -7.97 7.36
N ARG A 33 -33.54 -9.28 7.43
CA ARG A 33 -34.54 -9.83 8.35
C ARG A 33 -33.88 -10.04 9.73
N ALA A 34 -34.57 -9.63 10.79
CA ALA A 34 -34.13 -9.84 12.16
C ALA A 34 -34.92 -10.99 12.80
N TYR A 35 -34.21 -11.99 13.31
CA TYR A 35 -34.75 -13.22 13.89
C TYR A 35 -35.04 -13.11 15.39
N SER A 36 -34.34 -12.21 16.07
CA SER A 36 -34.52 -11.94 17.50
C SER A 36 -34.04 -10.52 17.84
N ASN A 37 -34.34 -10.06 19.05
CA ASN A 37 -33.80 -8.78 19.54
C ASN A 37 -32.26 -8.79 19.61
N LEU A 38 -31.67 -9.94 19.95
CA LEU A 38 -30.22 -10.11 20.02
C LEU A 38 -29.59 -10.08 18.62
N ASP A 39 -30.20 -10.77 17.65
CA ASP A 39 -29.77 -10.72 16.25
C ASP A 39 -29.85 -9.30 15.67
N ARG A 40 -30.95 -8.59 15.94
CA ARG A 40 -31.09 -7.18 15.56
C ARG A 40 -29.97 -6.31 16.14
N LEU A 41 -29.60 -6.54 17.40
CA LEU A 41 -28.51 -5.82 18.04
C LEU A 41 -27.17 -6.15 17.37
N ILE A 42 -26.89 -7.43 17.11
CA ILE A 42 -25.66 -7.88 16.44
C ILE A 42 -25.54 -7.29 15.04
N GLN A 43 -26.61 -7.33 14.23
CA GLN A 43 -26.63 -6.72 12.90
C GLN A 43 -26.32 -5.21 12.95
N ARG A 44 -26.87 -4.49 13.94
CA ARG A 44 -26.53 -3.07 14.15
C ARG A 44 -25.07 -2.85 14.50
N ILE A 45 -24.50 -3.70 15.37
CA ILE A 45 -23.07 -3.66 15.71
C ILE A 45 -22.23 -3.89 14.46
N PHE A 46 -22.59 -4.85 13.61
CA PHE A 46 -21.87 -5.08 12.35
C PHE A 46 -21.96 -3.87 11.41
N ILE A 47 -23.13 -3.23 11.26
CA ILE A 47 -23.27 -2.05 10.41
C ILE A 47 -22.44 -0.88 10.95
N ILE A 48 -22.51 -0.60 12.25
CA ILE A 48 -21.71 0.46 12.87
C ILE A 48 -20.21 0.15 12.72
N GLY A 49 -19.80 -1.10 12.98
CA GLY A 49 -18.42 -1.55 12.79
C GLY A 49 -17.94 -1.38 11.35
N PHE A 50 -18.79 -1.68 10.36
CA PHE A 50 -18.47 -1.49 8.94
C PHE A 50 -18.19 -0.02 8.61
N VAL A 51 -19.02 0.91 9.11
CA VAL A 51 -18.83 2.36 8.91
C VAL A 51 -17.54 2.84 9.57
N ILE A 52 -17.23 2.37 10.78
CA ILE A 52 -15.98 2.69 11.47
C ILE A 52 -14.78 2.18 10.67
N ILE A 53 -14.81 0.93 10.19
CA ILE A 53 -13.74 0.36 9.38
C ILE A 53 -13.55 1.15 8.09
N LEU A 54 -14.64 1.54 7.40
CA LEU A 54 -14.55 2.39 6.21
C LEU A 54 -13.88 3.74 6.51
N ALA A 55 -14.23 4.38 7.62
CA ALA A 55 -13.59 5.63 8.02
C ALA A 55 -12.09 5.43 8.32
N VAL A 56 -11.73 4.38 9.05
CA VAL A 56 -10.32 4.05 9.34
C VAL A 56 -9.54 3.74 8.06
N ILE A 57 -10.12 2.99 7.13
CA ILE A 57 -9.50 2.71 5.83
C ILE A 57 -9.26 4.00 5.05
N TYR A 58 -10.23 4.91 5.05
CA TYR A 58 -10.13 6.16 4.31
C TYR A 58 -9.07 7.12 4.88
N PHE A 59 -9.01 7.28 6.21
CA PHE A 59 -8.14 8.28 6.83
C PHE A 59 -6.74 7.76 7.18
N VAL A 60 -6.64 6.49 7.59
CA VAL A 60 -5.43 5.95 8.24
C VAL A 60 -4.72 4.91 7.39
N LEU A 61 -5.48 4.01 6.76
CA LEU A 61 -4.89 2.85 6.10
C LEU A 61 -4.59 3.09 4.62
N THR A 62 -3.90 2.12 4.04
CA THR A 62 -3.44 2.14 2.66
C THR A 62 -4.40 1.36 1.76
N PRO A 63 -4.38 1.56 0.43
CA PRO A 63 -5.18 0.73 -0.48
C PRO A 63 -4.89 -0.78 -0.36
N ALA A 64 -3.69 -1.15 0.09
CA ALA A 64 -3.32 -2.55 0.35
C ALA A 64 -4.11 -3.17 1.50
N ASP A 65 -4.68 -2.37 2.41
CA ASP A 65 -5.43 -2.83 3.58
C ASP A 65 -6.91 -3.13 3.29
N ILE A 66 -7.31 -3.13 2.01
CA ILE A 66 -8.67 -3.46 1.57
C ILE A 66 -9.14 -4.86 2.02
N TYR A 67 -8.21 -5.76 2.34
CA TYR A 67 -8.54 -7.09 2.87
C TYR A 67 -9.30 -7.04 4.19
N ILE A 68 -9.11 -5.99 5.02
CA ILE A 68 -9.82 -5.81 6.28
C ILE A 68 -11.33 -5.67 6.03
N LEU A 69 -11.71 -4.93 4.97
CA LEU A 69 -13.10 -4.75 4.56
C LEU A 69 -13.72 -6.09 4.15
N PHE A 70 -13.01 -6.87 3.32
CA PHE A 70 -13.50 -8.19 2.89
C PHE A 70 -13.59 -9.17 4.06
N GLY A 71 -12.60 -9.18 4.97
CA GLY A 71 -12.61 -10.02 6.16
C GLY A 71 -13.81 -9.72 7.06
N PHE A 72 -14.10 -8.43 7.28
CA PHE A 72 -15.28 -8.02 8.04
C PHE A 72 -16.58 -8.43 7.34
N ALA A 73 -16.69 -8.23 6.03
CA ALA A 73 -17.86 -8.63 5.24
C ALA A 73 -18.10 -10.15 5.29
N VAL A 74 -17.04 -10.96 5.27
CA VAL A 74 -17.11 -12.42 5.42
C VAL A 74 -17.67 -12.78 6.79
N LEU A 75 -17.19 -12.15 7.88
CA LEU A 75 -17.73 -12.42 9.23
C LEU A 75 -19.22 -12.08 9.32
N PHE A 76 -19.61 -10.92 8.80
CA PHE A 76 -21.00 -10.49 8.79
C PHE A 76 -21.91 -11.44 7.99
N LEU A 77 -21.51 -11.81 6.78
CA LEU A 77 -22.31 -12.72 5.96
C LEU A 77 -22.30 -14.17 6.46
N SER A 78 -21.20 -14.60 7.10
CA SER A 78 -21.14 -15.91 7.76
C SER A 78 -22.13 -15.98 8.92
N TYR A 79 -22.16 -14.94 9.76
CA TYR A 79 -23.16 -14.81 10.83
C TYR A 79 -24.58 -14.85 10.27
N ARG A 80 -24.86 -14.06 9.23
CA ARG A 80 -26.16 -14.05 8.57
C ARG A 80 -26.56 -15.41 8.02
N THR A 81 -25.66 -16.06 7.27
CA THR A 81 -25.86 -17.40 6.70
C THR A 81 -26.19 -18.41 7.80
N PHE A 82 -25.50 -18.32 8.94
CA PHE A 82 -25.78 -19.15 10.11
C PHE A 82 -27.16 -18.87 10.71
N MET A 83 -27.56 -17.60 10.83
CA MET A 83 -28.87 -17.23 11.35
C MET A 83 -30.01 -17.70 10.43
N GLU A 84 -29.89 -17.50 9.12
CA GLU A 84 -30.84 -18.01 8.12
C GLU A 84 -30.92 -19.54 8.16
N TYR A 85 -29.78 -20.24 8.28
CA TYR A 85 -29.77 -21.69 8.40
C TYR A 85 -30.45 -22.18 9.69
N LYS A 86 -30.27 -21.45 10.80
CA LYS A 86 -30.79 -21.84 12.11
C LYS A 86 -32.29 -21.57 12.24
N TYR A 87 -32.78 -20.44 11.73
CA TYR A 87 -34.16 -19.97 11.95
C TYR A 87 -35.08 -20.18 10.72
N ASP A 88 -34.58 -20.06 9.49
CA ASP A 88 -35.36 -20.15 8.23
C ASP A 88 -34.86 -21.28 7.33
N ARG A 89 -34.51 -22.44 7.91
CA ARG A 89 -33.91 -23.57 7.16
C ARG A 89 -34.79 -24.04 5.99
N GLU A 90 -36.11 -24.00 6.16
CA GLU A 90 -37.08 -24.47 5.19
C GLU A 90 -37.14 -23.60 3.92
N GLU A 91 -36.91 -22.29 4.07
CA GLU A 91 -36.87 -21.32 2.96
C GLU A 91 -35.60 -21.49 2.11
N ARG A 92 -34.55 -22.11 2.66
CA ARG A 92 -33.26 -22.42 1.99
C ARG A 92 -32.50 -21.19 1.48
N GLU A 93 -32.92 -19.97 1.84
CA GLU A 93 -32.21 -18.74 1.49
C GLU A 93 -30.76 -18.75 1.99
N TYR A 94 -30.49 -19.44 3.09
CA TYR A 94 -29.14 -19.65 3.63
C TYR A 94 -28.16 -20.22 2.60
N LEU A 95 -28.63 -21.01 1.61
CA LEU A 95 -27.77 -21.52 0.53
C LEU A 95 -27.28 -20.40 -0.39
N LEU A 96 -28.11 -19.38 -0.64
CA LEU A 96 -27.74 -18.23 -1.44
C LEU A 96 -26.74 -17.35 -0.68
N SER A 97 -27.01 -17.09 0.60
CA SER A 97 -26.10 -16.36 1.50
C SER A 97 -24.78 -17.09 1.70
N PHE A 98 -24.80 -18.43 1.76
CA PHE A 98 -23.60 -19.25 1.82
C PHE A 98 -22.75 -19.08 0.56
N VAL A 99 -23.35 -19.10 -0.64
CA VAL A 99 -22.64 -18.86 -1.90
C VAL A 99 -22.08 -17.43 -1.97
N SER A 100 -22.80 -16.41 -1.48
CA SER A 100 -22.25 -15.05 -1.34
C SER A 100 -21.05 -15.01 -0.41
N THR A 101 -21.14 -15.70 0.74
CA THR A 101 -20.07 -15.77 1.75
C THR A 101 -18.83 -16.44 1.17
N LEU A 102 -18.98 -17.53 0.42
CA LEU A 102 -17.87 -18.18 -0.27
C LEU A 102 -17.22 -17.28 -1.32
N GLY A 103 -18.02 -16.57 -2.13
CA GLY A 103 -17.50 -15.59 -3.09
C GLY A 103 -16.67 -14.50 -2.40
N LEU A 104 -17.19 -13.93 -1.31
CA LEU A 104 -16.48 -12.93 -0.52
C LEU A 104 -15.26 -13.50 0.20
N PHE A 105 -15.30 -14.75 0.64
CA PHE A 105 -14.15 -15.41 1.24
C PHE A 105 -13.00 -15.58 0.25
N ILE A 106 -13.32 -15.94 -1.01
CA ILE A 106 -12.31 -15.97 -2.08
C ILE A 106 -11.70 -14.58 -2.28
N LEU A 107 -12.54 -13.52 -2.34
CA LEU A 107 -12.05 -12.14 -2.47
C LEU A 107 -11.19 -11.71 -1.29
N PHE A 108 -11.57 -12.10 -0.06
CA PHE A 108 -10.79 -11.86 1.14
C PHE A 108 -9.41 -12.50 1.04
N VAL A 109 -9.34 -13.81 0.79
CA VAL A 109 -8.06 -14.52 0.68
C VAL A 109 -7.20 -13.91 -0.43
N SER A 110 -7.77 -13.65 -1.60
CA SER A 110 -7.04 -13.02 -2.70
C SER A 110 -6.55 -11.61 -2.38
N SER A 111 -7.32 -10.82 -1.63
CA SER A 111 -6.90 -9.48 -1.20
C SER A 111 -5.75 -9.53 -0.17
N VAL A 112 -5.71 -10.54 0.69
CA VAL A 112 -4.57 -10.75 1.62
C VAL A 112 -3.31 -11.07 0.83
N PHE A 113 -3.37 -11.98 -0.14
CA PHE A 113 -2.22 -12.28 -1.02
C PHE A 113 -1.78 -11.05 -1.81
N TYR A 114 -2.72 -10.30 -2.36
CA TYR A 114 -2.42 -9.06 -3.06
C TYR A 114 -1.72 -8.03 -2.15
N GLY A 115 -2.19 -7.87 -0.90
CA GLY A 115 -1.55 -7.00 0.08
C GLY A 115 -0.14 -7.45 0.45
N ILE A 116 0.08 -8.76 0.63
CA ILE A 116 1.42 -9.31 0.92
C ILE A 116 2.38 -9.04 -0.24
N GLN A 117 1.97 -9.34 -1.47
CA GLN A 117 2.78 -9.09 -2.68
C GLN A 117 3.06 -7.60 -2.86
N TYR A 118 2.09 -6.75 -2.54
CA TYR A 118 2.27 -5.30 -2.60
C TYR A 118 3.34 -4.81 -1.61
N MET A 119 3.47 -5.46 -0.44
CA MET A 119 4.45 -5.08 0.60
C MET A 119 5.83 -5.72 0.43
N GLU A 120 6.00 -6.71 -0.43
CA GLU A 120 7.25 -7.46 -0.60
C GLU A 120 8.42 -6.58 -1.09
N PRO A 121 8.27 -5.77 -2.17
CA PRO A 121 9.33 -4.87 -2.62
C PRO A 121 9.77 -3.87 -1.54
N TYR A 122 8.85 -3.45 -0.67
CA TYR A 122 9.14 -2.52 0.42
C TYR A 122 10.01 -3.16 1.50
N LYS A 123 9.75 -4.42 1.84
CA LYS A 123 10.56 -5.15 2.82
C LYS A 123 11.96 -5.41 2.31
N GLU A 124 12.08 -5.77 1.04
CA GLU A 124 13.37 -5.94 0.38
C GLU A 124 14.15 -4.62 0.36
N ALA A 125 13.49 -3.52 -0.02
CA ALA A 125 14.08 -2.20 -0.01
C ALA A 125 14.56 -1.76 1.39
N GLU A 126 13.73 -1.95 2.41
CA GLU A 126 14.08 -1.62 3.79
C GLU A 126 15.26 -2.47 4.29
N GLN A 127 15.27 -3.78 3.99
CA GLN A 127 16.38 -4.67 4.33
C GLN A 127 17.67 -4.27 3.62
N GLN A 128 17.57 -3.87 2.36
CA GLN A 128 18.73 -3.44 1.59
C GLN A 128 19.31 -2.14 2.13
N ILE A 129 18.48 -1.13 2.42
CA ILE A 129 18.92 0.12 3.06
C ILE A 129 19.59 -0.19 4.41
N LYS A 130 19.03 -1.11 5.19
CA LYS A 130 19.60 -1.52 6.50
C LYS A 130 20.86 -2.39 6.38
N SER A 131 21.12 -2.98 5.23
CA SER A 131 22.30 -3.82 5.00
C SER A 131 23.57 -3.02 4.76
N PHE A 132 23.45 -1.72 4.45
CA PHE A 132 24.59 -0.84 4.27
C PHE A 132 25.32 -0.63 5.59
N THR A 133 26.55 -1.12 5.67
CA THR A 133 27.46 -0.82 6.78
C THR A 133 28.46 0.26 6.33
N PRO A 134 28.83 1.21 7.21
CA PRO A 134 29.83 2.22 6.87
C PRO A 134 31.15 1.62 6.37
N GLU A 135 31.53 0.46 6.90
CA GLU A 135 32.75 -0.28 6.52
C GLU A 135 32.72 -0.81 5.09
N SER A 136 31.52 -1.04 4.54
CA SER A 136 31.33 -1.55 3.18
C SER A 136 31.29 -0.47 2.10
N ILE A 137 31.18 0.80 2.49
CA ILE A 137 31.01 1.94 1.59
C ILE A 137 32.26 2.80 1.64
N GLN A 138 33.01 2.80 0.55
CA GLN A 138 34.21 3.60 0.36
C GLN A 138 33.89 5.01 -0.14
N GLN A 139 32.86 5.13 -0.99
CA GLN A 139 32.44 6.41 -1.55
C GLN A 139 30.92 6.45 -1.78
N ILE A 140 30.34 7.64 -1.69
CA ILE A 140 28.97 7.94 -2.11
C ILE A 140 29.03 9.05 -3.16
N GLU A 141 28.54 8.77 -4.36
CA GLU A 141 28.35 9.78 -5.40
C GLU A 141 26.94 10.33 -5.26
N ILE A 142 26.82 11.66 -5.22
CA ILE A 142 25.55 12.36 -5.04
C ILE A 142 25.32 13.28 -6.22
N VAL A 143 24.16 13.18 -6.84
CA VAL A 143 23.73 14.07 -7.91
C VAL A 143 22.49 14.83 -7.48
N ASN A 144 22.57 16.16 -7.49
CA ASN A 144 21.48 17.06 -7.12
C ASN A 144 20.71 17.50 -8.37
N TYR A 145 19.39 17.40 -8.30
CA TYR A 145 18.48 17.90 -9.31
C TYR A 145 17.41 18.78 -8.67
N ALA A 146 16.93 19.77 -9.43
CA ALA A 146 15.74 20.54 -9.11
C ALA A 146 14.68 20.33 -10.19
N TRP A 147 13.43 20.14 -9.77
CA TRP A 147 12.29 20.01 -10.65
C TRP A 147 11.66 21.38 -10.94
N ASP A 148 11.59 21.77 -12.21
CA ASP A 148 10.87 22.96 -12.65
C ASP A 148 9.46 22.60 -13.14
N GLU A 149 8.46 22.91 -12.31
CA GLU A 149 7.05 22.65 -12.61
C GLU A 149 6.49 23.49 -13.77
N ASN A 150 7.19 24.56 -14.19
CA ASN A 150 6.72 25.44 -15.26
C ASN A 150 7.04 24.89 -16.67
N VAL A 151 7.89 23.87 -16.76
CA VAL A 151 8.31 23.30 -18.04
C VAL A 151 7.36 22.19 -18.46
N ARG A 152 6.73 22.33 -19.64
CA ARG A 152 5.81 21.31 -20.19
C ARG A 152 6.51 20.02 -20.61
N ASP A 153 7.80 20.08 -20.88
CA ASP A 153 8.61 18.95 -21.31
C ASP A 153 9.28 18.30 -20.10
N VAL A 154 8.86 17.06 -19.79
CA VAL A 154 9.30 16.31 -18.60
C VAL A 154 10.81 16.12 -18.56
N LEU A 155 11.46 15.96 -19.72
CA LEU A 155 12.91 15.80 -19.79
C LEU A 155 13.67 17.11 -19.51
N LYS A 156 13.02 18.25 -19.75
CA LYS A 156 13.57 19.58 -19.47
C LYS A 156 13.14 20.12 -18.11
N ALA A 157 12.23 19.44 -17.43
CA ALA A 157 11.82 19.78 -16.07
C ALA A 157 12.89 19.41 -15.04
N MET A 158 13.79 18.48 -15.37
CA MET A 158 14.94 18.11 -14.53
C MET A 158 16.11 19.06 -14.76
N ASN A 159 16.33 19.99 -13.83
CA ASN A 159 17.49 20.87 -13.84
C ASN A 159 18.60 20.26 -12.96
N TYR A 160 19.67 19.79 -13.59
CA TYR A 160 20.87 19.38 -12.87
C TYR A 160 21.46 20.57 -12.09
N LYS A 161 21.79 20.36 -10.82
CA LYS A 161 22.33 21.39 -9.92
C LYS A 161 23.80 21.21 -9.59
N GLY A 162 24.30 19.99 -9.63
CA GLY A 162 25.68 19.65 -9.31
C GLY A 162 25.82 18.19 -8.89
N GLU A 163 27.06 17.76 -8.77
CA GLU A 163 27.42 16.46 -8.23
C GLU A 163 28.50 16.58 -7.16
N ALA A 164 28.58 15.60 -6.28
CA ALA A 164 29.60 15.54 -5.25
C ALA A 164 29.97 14.09 -5.01
N THR A 165 31.25 13.86 -4.70
CA THR A 165 31.75 12.55 -4.28
C THR A 165 32.17 12.65 -2.82
N ILE A 166 31.56 11.85 -1.97
CA ILE A 166 31.85 11.79 -0.53
C ILE A 166 32.65 10.54 -0.26
N ASP A 167 33.89 10.70 0.18
CA ASP A 167 34.79 9.65 0.67
C ASP A 167 35.08 9.79 2.19
N ASP A 168 34.59 10.85 2.84
CA ASP A 168 34.69 11.01 4.29
C ASP A 168 33.83 9.98 5.03
N SER A 169 34.51 8.99 5.61
CA SER A 169 33.91 7.95 6.46
C SER A 169 32.96 8.48 7.54
N LYS A 170 33.22 9.68 8.11
CA LYS A 170 32.35 10.28 9.12
C LYS A 170 31.02 10.70 8.50
N LEU A 171 31.06 11.42 7.39
CA LEU A 171 29.87 11.87 6.68
C LEU A 171 29.08 10.70 6.09
N ILE A 172 29.76 9.68 5.55
CA ILE A 172 29.12 8.42 5.11
C ILE A 172 28.37 7.77 6.28
N THR A 173 29.00 7.66 7.46
CA THR A 173 28.35 7.09 8.65
C THR A 173 27.13 7.91 9.08
N GLU A 174 27.21 9.23 9.04
CA GLU A 174 26.08 10.13 9.36
C GLU A 174 24.91 9.95 8.38
N ILE A 175 25.19 9.84 7.08
CA ILE A 175 24.17 9.56 6.05
C ILE A 175 23.49 8.22 6.31
N LEU A 176 24.25 7.16 6.57
CA LEU A 176 23.71 5.81 6.82
C LEU A 176 22.91 5.74 8.14
N ALA A 177 23.35 6.47 9.16
CA ALA A 177 22.60 6.62 10.40
C ALA A 177 21.26 7.33 10.15
N ALA A 178 21.26 8.41 9.36
CA ALA A 178 20.04 9.11 8.99
C ALA A 178 19.05 8.20 8.24
N PHE A 179 19.53 7.36 7.31
CA PHE A 179 18.68 6.34 6.66
C PHE A 179 18.10 5.35 7.68
N SER A 180 18.91 4.87 8.62
CA SER A 180 18.48 3.90 9.63
C SER A 180 17.44 4.46 10.62
N GLU A 181 17.51 5.76 10.91
CA GLU A 181 16.56 6.47 11.77
C GLU A 181 15.27 6.88 11.03
N THR A 182 15.25 6.81 9.70
CA THR A 182 14.10 7.23 8.90
C THR A 182 13.04 6.13 8.89
N GLU A 183 11.87 6.39 9.50
CA GLU A 183 10.73 5.47 9.45
C GLU A 183 10.03 5.57 8.09
N LEU A 184 9.94 4.44 7.37
CA LEU A 184 9.33 4.36 6.04
C LEU A 184 7.88 3.87 6.09
N GLN A 185 7.04 4.37 5.19
CA GLN A 185 5.62 4.01 5.06
C GLN A 185 5.22 3.67 3.63
N THR A 186 4.38 2.65 3.50
CA THR A 186 3.79 2.19 2.23
C THR A 186 2.56 3.03 1.89
N ARG A 187 2.71 4.29 1.49
CA ARG A 187 1.57 5.12 1.02
C ARG A 187 1.79 5.56 -0.42
N ASP A 188 0.71 5.80 -1.17
CA ASP A 188 0.83 6.42 -2.48
C ASP A 188 1.54 7.76 -2.34
N VAL A 189 2.65 7.92 -3.06
CA VAL A 189 3.41 9.17 -3.09
C VAL A 189 2.73 10.11 -4.10
N SER A 190 2.23 11.23 -3.60
CA SER A 190 1.83 12.34 -4.48
C SER A 190 3.09 12.91 -5.13
N LYS A 191 3.21 12.79 -6.45
CA LYS A 191 4.33 13.33 -7.25
C LYS A 191 4.27 14.86 -7.44
N VAL A 192 3.61 15.57 -6.53
CA VAL A 192 3.40 17.02 -6.61
C VAL A 192 4.44 17.71 -5.71
N ASN A 193 5.11 18.75 -6.22
CA ASN A 193 6.24 19.43 -5.57
C ASN A 193 7.48 18.55 -5.39
N LEU A 194 8.02 17.99 -6.48
CA LEU A 194 9.27 17.22 -6.45
C LEU A 194 10.51 18.07 -6.15
N ASN A 195 10.37 19.42 -6.05
CA ASN A 195 11.38 20.42 -5.64
C ASN A 195 12.82 19.97 -5.93
N ASN A 196 13.70 20.00 -4.93
CA ASN A 196 15.04 19.43 -5.04
C ASN A 196 15.00 17.95 -4.65
N TYR A 197 15.84 17.16 -5.28
CA TYR A 197 16.07 15.77 -4.92
C TYR A 197 17.50 15.35 -5.20
N TYR A 198 17.95 14.34 -4.47
CA TYR A 198 19.33 13.87 -4.48
C TYR A 198 19.37 12.41 -4.88
N ARG A 199 20.13 12.06 -5.91
CA ARG A 199 20.42 10.66 -6.25
C ARG A 199 21.73 10.25 -5.63
N LEU A 200 21.75 9.14 -4.91
CA LEU A 200 22.91 8.59 -4.24
C LEU A 200 23.26 7.26 -4.89
N TYR A 201 24.54 7.12 -5.24
CA TYR A 201 25.15 5.88 -5.73
C TYR A 201 26.24 5.46 -4.75
N PHE A 202 26.20 4.21 -4.30
CA PHE A 202 27.15 3.69 -3.31
C PHE A 202 28.26 2.94 -4.02
N ASN A 203 29.53 3.25 -3.70
CA ASN A 203 30.72 2.65 -4.32
C ASN A 203 30.78 2.78 -5.85
N GLY A 204 30.12 3.79 -6.43
CA GLY A 204 29.98 3.95 -7.88
C GLY A 204 29.13 2.86 -8.54
N ASP A 205 28.44 2.02 -7.76
CA ASP A 205 27.57 0.97 -8.27
C ASP A 205 26.19 1.57 -8.61
N GLN A 206 25.93 1.73 -9.90
CA GLN A 206 24.65 2.21 -10.41
C GLN A 206 23.51 1.19 -10.29
N SER A 207 23.80 -0.04 -9.86
CA SER A 207 22.77 -1.06 -9.65
C SER A 207 21.90 -0.78 -8.42
N ILE A 208 22.37 0.06 -7.50
CA ILE A 208 21.61 0.50 -6.33
C ILE A 208 21.60 2.03 -6.28
N GLU A 209 20.52 2.62 -6.78
CA GLU A 209 20.30 4.06 -6.71
C GLU A 209 19.24 4.35 -5.65
N ILE A 210 19.58 5.24 -4.70
CA ILE A 210 18.60 5.83 -3.78
C ILE A 210 18.37 7.27 -4.19
N THR A 211 17.12 7.62 -4.53
CA THR A 211 16.74 9.03 -4.69
C THR A 211 16.05 9.53 -3.42
N VAL A 212 16.52 10.64 -2.87
CA VAL A 212 16.01 11.25 -1.65
C VAL A 212 15.27 12.54 -2.01
N TYR A 213 14.00 12.63 -1.62
CA TYR A 213 13.14 13.81 -1.73
C TYR A 213 12.75 14.29 -0.34
N ASP A 214 12.20 15.50 -0.21
CA ASP A 214 11.75 16.07 1.06
C ASP A 214 10.85 15.12 1.88
N LYS A 215 9.88 14.44 1.23
CA LYS A 215 8.86 13.63 1.94
C LYS A 215 8.91 12.13 1.67
N PHE A 216 9.76 11.69 0.76
CA PHE A 216 9.82 10.29 0.35
C PHE A 216 11.18 10.00 -0.26
N LEU A 217 11.43 8.73 -0.51
CA LEU A 217 12.65 8.26 -1.13
C LEU A 217 12.31 7.11 -2.08
N THR A 218 13.10 6.97 -3.14
CA THR A 218 12.94 5.88 -4.09
C THR A 218 14.19 5.02 -4.09
N LEU A 219 14.00 3.72 -4.13
CA LEU A 219 15.07 2.75 -4.31
C LEU A 219 14.91 2.12 -5.68
N ASN A 220 15.98 2.15 -6.48
CA ASN A 220 16.03 1.49 -7.77
C ASN A 220 17.09 0.39 -7.72
N THR A 221 16.62 -0.85 -7.71
CA THR A 221 17.44 -2.08 -7.66
C THR A 221 17.10 -3.01 -8.82
N GLY A 222 16.63 -2.43 -9.94
CA GLY A 222 16.03 -3.11 -11.08
C GLY A 222 14.54 -2.80 -11.23
N GLU A 223 13.83 -2.61 -10.11
CA GLU A 223 12.47 -2.06 -10.06
C GLU A 223 12.42 -0.82 -9.16
N LEU A 224 11.74 0.22 -9.61
CA LEU A 224 11.64 1.49 -8.89
C LEU A 224 10.58 1.39 -7.77
N THR A 225 11.02 1.38 -6.52
CA THR A 225 10.16 1.34 -5.34
C THR A 225 10.08 2.72 -4.69
N TRP A 226 8.87 3.19 -4.37
CA TRP A 226 8.62 4.50 -3.75
C TRP A 226 8.27 4.32 -2.27
N LEU A 227 8.99 5.00 -1.39
CA LEU A 227 8.91 4.83 0.07
C LEU A 227 8.61 6.19 0.70
N ASN A 228 7.45 6.37 1.33
CA ASN A 228 7.18 7.62 2.06
C ASN A 228 7.98 7.67 3.35
N VAL A 229 8.45 8.86 3.70
CA VAL A 229 9.09 9.10 5.01
C VAL A 229 8.03 9.56 5.99
N LYS A 230 8.00 8.93 7.17
CA LYS A 230 7.13 9.35 8.27
C LYS A 230 7.82 10.43 9.09
N GLY A 231 7.31 11.65 9.00
CA GLY A 231 7.87 12.80 9.70
C GLY A 231 8.88 13.53 8.82
N GLU A 232 9.95 14.02 9.43
CA GLU A 232 11.02 14.75 8.75
C GLU A 232 12.00 13.77 8.08
N ASN A 233 12.40 14.06 6.84
CA ASN A 233 13.40 13.28 6.14
C ASN A 233 14.80 13.79 6.49
N LYS A 234 15.35 13.25 7.57
CA LYS A 234 16.69 13.60 8.06
C LYS A 234 17.79 13.45 7.00
N VAL A 235 17.64 12.50 6.08
CA VAL A 235 18.60 12.33 4.98
C VAL A 235 18.52 13.52 4.03
N TYR A 236 17.30 13.94 3.67
CA TYR A 236 17.10 15.12 2.83
C TYR A 236 17.67 16.38 3.49
N ASP A 237 17.36 16.60 4.77
CA ASP A 237 17.85 17.76 5.53
C ASP A 237 19.39 17.76 5.59
N LEU A 238 19.99 16.60 5.86
CA LEU A 238 21.45 16.44 5.88
C LEU A 238 22.08 16.75 4.52
N LEU A 239 21.47 16.34 3.41
CA LEU A 239 21.98 16.61 2.05
C LEU A 239 21.75 18.06 1.60
N ASN A 240 20.71 18.70 2.12
CA ASN A 240 20.39 20.08 1.80
C ASN A 240 21.19 21.10 2.62
N ASP A 241 21.47 20.80 3.89
CA ASP A 241 22.07 21.74 4.83
C ASP A 241 23.60 21.64 4.93
N ASN A 242 24.19 20.53 4.49
CA ASN A 242 25.63 20.32 4.63
C ASN A 242 26.47 21.12 3.64
N ASN A 243 27.67 21.48 4.09
CA ASN A 243 28.78 21.97 3.27
C ASN A 243 29.35 20.83 2.38
N ILE A 244 28.49 20.16 1.61
CA ILE A 244 28.93 19.26 0.56
C ILE A 244 29.61 20.13 -0.50
N GLU A 245 30.84 19.78 -0.84
CA GLU A 245 31.56 20.45 -1.92
C GLU A 245 30.98 20.00 -3.26
N TRP A 246 30.01 20.76 -3.76
CA TRP A 246 29.40 20.52 -5.05
C TRP A 246 30.35 20.93 -6.17
N HIS A 247 30.54 20.04 -7.13
CA HIS A 247 31.14 20.36 -8.41
C HIS A 247 30.05 20.87 -9.35
N ASP A 248 30.31 22.03 -9.96
CA ASP A 248 29.44 22.58 -10.99
C ASP A 248 29.41 21.65 -12.20
N PRO A 249 28.28 21.55 -12.92
CA PRO A 249 28.27 20.88 -14.21
C PRO A 249 29.30 21.55 -15.12
N GLU A 250 30.32 20.79 -15.56
CA GLU A 250 31.16 21.26 -16.66
C GLU A 250 30.24 21.53 -17.86
N ILE A 251 30.15 22.81 -18.25
CA ILE A 251 29.36 23.31 -19.39
C ILE A 251 29.97 22.85 -20.70
#